data_AF-A0A2Z6QRW8-F1
#
_entry.id   AF-A0A2Z6QRW8-F1
#
_cell.length_a   1.000
_cell.length_b   1.000
_cell.length_c   1.000
_cell.angle_alpha   90.00
_cell.angle_beta   90.00
_cell.angle_gamma   90.00
#
_symmetry.space_group_name_H-M   'P 1'
#
loop_
_entity.id
_entity.type
_entity.pdbx_description
1 polymer ?
#
loop_
_entity_poly.entity_id
_entity_poly.type
_entity_poly.pdbx_seq_one_letter_code
_entity_poly.pdbx_strand_id
1 'polypeptide(L)'
;MGFDNSDIIQQLLDNIIFCLYMISFRKLNVIMLGMGKLKKPEWNYTGEEYKSIFQSYYDNTKSAFIQEVEDEECVVQIYTNNTLIRTYNAIDPDEVWLCIGRLSNYSRKKLFGLENLYTQICIQQAQIPSCMVSD
;
A
#
# COMPACT_ATOMS: atom_id res chain seq x y z
N MET A 1 -10.62 -8.71 30.77
CA MET A 1 -9.29 -9.10 30.26
C MET A 1 -8.68 -7.85 29.67
N GLY A 2 -7.60 -7.31 30.25
CA GLY A 2 -7.10 -5.94 30.02
C GLY A 2 -6.52 -5.63 28.64
N PHE A 3 -7.09 -6.17 27.55
CA PHE A 3 -6.67 -5.92 26.17
C PHE A 3 -6.81 -4.45 25.75
N ASP A 4 -7.69 -3.69 26.41
CA ASP A 4 -7.87 -2.25 26.17
C ASP A 4 -6.99 -1.35 27.07
N ASN A 5 -6.04 -1.94 27.80
CA ASN A 5 -5.12 -1.16 28.63
C ASN A 5 -4.05 -0.49 27.75
N SER A 6 -4.02 0.85 27.74
CA SER A 6 -3.10 1.64 26.94
C SER A 6 -1.63 1.34 27.19
N ASP A 7 -1.26 1.03 28.44
CA ASP A 7 0.12 0.77 28.84
C ASP A 7 0.59 -0.57 28.28
N ILE A 8 -0.29 -1.58 28.31
CA ILE A 8 -0.04 -2.90 27.72
C ILE A 8 0.08 -2.78 26.20
N ILE A 9 -0.82 -2.02 25.56
CA ILE A 9 -0.78 -1.79 24.12
C ILE A 9 0.53 -1.09 23.72
N GLN A 10 0.92 -0.03 24.43
CA GLN A 10 2.17 0.69 24.14
C GLN A 10 3.40 -0.22 24.27
N GLN A 11 3.50 -1.02 25.35
CA GLN A 11 4.60 -1.96 25.52
C GLN A 11 4.65 -3.03 24.41
N LEU A 12 3.50 -3.48 23.92
CA LEU A 12 3.44 -4.44 22.81
C LEU A 12 3.82 -3.81 21.46
N LEU A 13 3.62 -2.50 21.30
CA LEU A 13 3.95 -1.76 20.08
C LEU A 13 5.40 -1.24 20.04
N ASP A 14 6.11 -1.22 21.16
CA ASP A 14 7.40 -0.51 21.34
C ASP A 14 8.54 -0.96 20.40
N ASN A 15 8.40 -2.11 19.74
CA ASN A 15 9.35 -2.62 18.74
C ASN A 15 8.71 -2.98 17.39
N ILE A 16 7.46 -2.59 17.16
CA ILE A 16 6.77 -2.86 15.89
C ILE A 16 7.08 -1.73 14.91
N ILE A 17 7.85 -2.08 13.87
CA ILE A 17 8.30 -1.13 12.83
C ILE A 17 7.11 -0.66 11.97
N PHE A 18 6.05 -1.47 11.85
CA PHE A 18 4.86 -1.13 11.09
C PHE A 18 3.60 -1.82 11.61
N CYS A 19 2.51 -1.06 11.77
CA CYS A 19 1.19 -1.58 12.07
C CYS A 19 0.28 -1.43 10.84
N LEU A 20 -0.48 -2.47 10.52
CA LEU A 20 -1.53 -2.41 9.52
C LEU A 20 -2.54 -1.32 9.88
N TYR A 21 -2.93 -0.50 8.91
CA TYR A 21 -4.02 0.47 9.11
C TYR A 21 -4.86 0.61 7.85
N MET A 22 -6.08 1.12 8.06
CA MET A 22 -7.05 1.31 7.00
C MET A 22 -7.25 2.80 6.73
N ILE A 23 -7.23 3.16 5.46
CA ILE A 23 -7.61 4.47 4.97
C ILE A 23 -8.99 4.34 4.32
N SER A 24 -9.96 5.03 4.88
CA SER A 24 -11.31 5.08 4.34
C SER A 24 -11.53 6.36 3.55
N PHE A 25 -11.98 6.25 2.30
CA PHE A 25 -12.43 7.40 1.52
C PHE A 25 -13.61 7.03 0.63
N ARG A 26 -14.69 7.81 0.74
CA ARG A 26 -15.99 7.53 0.11
C ARG A 26 -16.48 6.11 0.46
N LYS A 27 -16.52 5.20 -0.52
CA LYS A 27 -16.99 3.82 -0.38
C LYS A 27 -15.84 2.81 -0.45
N LEU A 28 -14.59 3.27 -0.46
CA LEU A 28 -13.41 2.44 -0.58
C LEU A 28 -12.64 2.44 0.74
N ASN A 29 -12.18 1.25 1.12
CA ASN A 29 -11.30 1.03 2.26
C ASN A 29 -10.01 0.42 1.73
N VAL A 30 -8.90 1.17 1.84
CA VAL A 30 -7.57 0.71 1.46
C VAL A 30 -6.83 0.31 2.73
N ILE A 31 -6.40 -0.94 2.81
CA ILE A 31 -5.61 -1.47 3.91
C ILE A 31 -4.16 -1.41 3.51
N MET A 32 -3.35 -0.76 4.33
CA MET A 32 -1.92 -0.66 4.17
C MET A 32 -1.22 -1.84 4.84
N LEU A 33 -0.42 -2.57 4.06
CA LEU A 33 0.23 -3.82 4.44
C LEU A 33 1.74 -3.68 4.61
N GLY A 34 2.38 -2.79 3.86
CA GLY A 34 3.82 -2.54 3.93
C GLY A 34 4.17 -1.15 3.41
N MET A 35 5.28 -0.59 3.92
CA MET A 35 5.74 0.76 3.62
C MET A 35 7.20 0.70 3.17
N GLY A 36 7.38 0.51 1.87
CA GLY A 36 8.67 0.58 1.22
C GLY A 36 9.10 2.01 0.95
N LYS A 37 10.41 2.27 1.00
CA LYS A 37 10.98 3.59 0.70
C LYS A 37 11.97 3.55 -0.44
N LEU A 38 11.75 4.38 -1.46
CA LEU A 38 12.66 4.64 -2.58
C LEU A 38 13.09 6.11 -2.60
N LYS A 39 14.19 6.40 -3.30
CA LYS A 39 14.66 7.76 -3.56
C LYS A 39 13.92 8.45 -4.73
N LYS A 40 12.60 8.22 -4.90
CA LYS A 40 11.76 8.86 -5.94
C LYS A 40 10.71 9.81 -5.33
N PRO A 41 10.94 11.14 -5.35
CA PRO A 41 10.02 12.12 -4.76
C PRO A 41 8.64 12.14 -5.41
N GLU A 42 8.56 11.88 -6.72
CA GLU A 42 7.30 11.86 -7.48
C GLU A 42 6.29 10.81 -7.01
N TRP A 43 6.78 9.78 -6.32
CA TRP A 43 5.98 8.72 -5.69
C TRP A 43 5.85 8.90 -4.18
N ASN A 44 6.07 10.12 -3.66
CA ASN A 44 6.12 10.37 -2.22
C ASN A 44 7.15 9.47 -1.51
N TYR A 45 8.26 9.15 -2.18
CA TYR A 45 9.32 8.26 -1.69
C TYR A 45 8.90 6.81 -1.48
N THR A 46 7.77 6.36 -2.05
CA THR A 46 7.36 4.95 -2.00
C THR A 46 8.31 4.07 -2.78
N GLY A 47 8.66 2.91 -2.24
CA GLY A 47 9.58 1.94 -2.83
C GLY A 47 9.21 0.48 -2.61
N GLU A 48 10.16 -0.39 -2.95
CA GLU A 48 10.09 -1.83 -2.68
C GLU A 48 9.68 -2.10 -1.23
N GLU A 49 8.84 -3.11 -1.01
CA GLU A 49 8.11 -3.42 0.24
C GLU A 49 6.84 -2.59 0.49
N TYR A 50 6.50 -1.65 -0.39
CA TYR A 50 5.17 -1.04 -0.37
C TYR A 50 4.12 -2.07 -0.77
N LYS A 51 3.07 -2.21 0.04
CA LYS A 51 1.96 -3.10 -0.25
C LYS A 51 0.65 -2.56 0.30
N SER A 52 -0.41 -2.59 -0.49
CA SER A 52 -1.76 -2.28 -0.04
C SER A 52 -2.81 -3.17 -0.70
N ILE A 53 -3.98 -3.26 -0.07
CA ILE A 53 -5.09 -4.06 -0.57
C ILE A 53 -6.41 -3.32 -0.40
N PHE A 54 -7.29 -3.44 -1.38
CA PHE A 54 -8.69 -3.04 -1.22
C PHE A 54 -9.62 -3.94 -2.02
N GLN A 55 -10.91 -3.87 -1.70
CA GLN A 55 -11.94 -4.61 -2.42
C GLN A 55 -12.78 -3.68 -3.29
N SER A 56 -13.00 -4.07 -4.54
CA SER A 56 -13.89 -3.39 -5.46
C SER A 56 -14.45 -4.35 -6.50
N TYR A 57 -15.35 -3.89 -7.35
CA TYR A 57 -15.88 -4.71 -8.45
C TYR A 57 -14.90 -4.73 -9.62
N TYR A 58 -14.62 -5.94 -10.11
CA TYR A 58 -13.95 -6.22 -11.37
C TYR A 58 -14.85 -7.16 -12.18
N ASP A 59 -15.28 -6.73 -13.37
CA ASP A 59 -16.23 -7.47 -14.23
C ASP A 59 -17.47 -7.94 -13.47
N ASN A 60 -18.10 -7.01 -12.74
CA ASN A 60 -19.29 -7.24 -11.91
C ASN A 60 -19.11 -8.26 -10.77
N THR A 61 -17.88 -8.71 -10.50
CA THR A 61 -17.57 -9.62 -9.40
C THR A 61 -16.70 -8.91 -8.37
N LYS A 62 -17.04 -9.08 -7.09
CA LYS A 62 -16.25 -8.50 -6.00
C LYS A 62 -14.86 -9.16 -5.98
N SER A 63 -13.84 -8.33 -6.10
CA SER A 63 -12.44 -8.75 -6.28
C SER A 63 -11.53 -7.95 -5.35
N ALA A 64 -10.42 -8.56 -4.97
CA ALA A 64 -9.34 -7.90 -4.23
C ALA A 64 -8.33 -7.33 -5.23
N PHE A 65 -7.94 -6.08 -5.01
CA PHE A 65 -6.88 -5.39 -5.72
C PHE A 65 -5.70 -5.31 -4.77
N ILE A 66 -4.64 -6.04 -5.06
CA ILE A 66 -3.36 -6.00 -4.33
C ILE A 66 -2.44 -5.09 -5.13
N GLN A 67 -1.89 -4.07 -4.48
CA GLN A 67 -1.02 -3.07 -5.07
C GLN A 67 0.34 -3.16 -4.41
N GLU A 68 1.39 -3.28 -5.21
CA GLU A 68 2.77 -3.47 -4.76
C GLU A 68 3.70 -2.56 -5.57
N VAL A 69 4.87 -2.27 -5.01
CA VAL A 69 5.98 -1.69 -5.77
C VAL A 69 7.09 -2.75 -5.82
N GLU A 70 7.39 -3.20 -7.03
CA GLU A 70 8.40 -4.24 -7.32
C GLU A 70 9.31 -3.72 -8.44
N ASP A 71 10.63 -3.84 -8.30
CA ASP A 71 11.62 -3.44 -9.32
C ASP A 71 11.40 -2.02 -9.90
N GLU A 72 11.04 -1.07 -9.04
CA GLU A 72 10.66 0.30 -9.46
C GLU A 72 9.49 0.36 -10.46
N GLU A 73 8.54 -0.55 -10.37
CA GLU A 73 7.25 -0.52 -11.07
C GLU A 73 6.10 -0.64 -10.07
N CYS A 74 4.97 -0.01 -10.40
CA CYS A 74 3.72 -0.19 -9.68
C CYS A 74 2.98 -1.41 -10.25
N VAL A 75 2.80 -2.43 -9.43
CA VAL A 75 2.14 -3.68 -9.78
C VAL A 75 0.77 -3.73 -9.13
N VAL A 76 -0.28 -4.05 -9.90
CA VAL A 76 -1.64 -4.29 -9.41
C VAL A 76 -2.11 -5.67 -9.83
N GLN A 77 -2.29 -6.54 -8.85
CA GLN A 77 -2.83 -7.87 -9.02
C GLN A 77 -4.30 -7.92 -8.61
N ILE A 78 -5.12 -8.57 -9.41
CA ILE A 78 -6.57 -8.66 -9.19
C ILE A 78 -6.95 -10.11 -8.91
N TYR A 79 -7.45 -10.36 -7.71
CA TYR A 79 -7.89 -11.67 -7.27
C TYR A 79 -9.42 -11.73 -7.15
N THR A 80 -10.00 -12.77 -7.72
CA THR A 80 -11.43 -13.10 -7.58
C THR A 80 -11.53 -14.53 -7.06
N ASN A 81 -12.27 -14.75 -5.97
CA ASN A 81 -12.40 -16.06 -5.33
C ASN A 81 -11.03 -16.76 -5.13
N ASN A 82 -10.07 -16.02 -4.60
CA ASN A 82 -8.69 -16.46 -4.34
C ASN A 82 -7.88 -16.89 -5.59
N THR A 83 -8.37 -16.58 -6.78
CA THR A 83 -7.66 -16.84 -8.05
C THR A 83 -7.15 -15.53 -8.63
N LEU A 84 -5.87 -15.48 -9.02
CA LEU A 84 -5.30 -14.36 -9.76
C LEU A 84 -5.94 -14.31 -11.16
N ILE A 85 -6.63 -13.23 -11.48
CA ILE A 85 -7.32 -13.06 -12.76
C ILE A 85 -6.49 -12.21 -13.72
N ARG A 86 -5.87 -11.13 -13.22
CA ARG A 86 -4.98 -10.27 -14.00
C ARG A 86 -3.90 -9.64 -13.14
N THR A 87 -2.80 -9.30 -13.80
CA THR A 87 -1.73 -8.44 -13.30
C THR A 87 -1.56 -7.28 -14.27
N TYR A 88 -1.40 -6.08 -13.73
CA TYR A 88 -1.00 -4.88 -14.46
C TYR A 88 0.28 -4.36 -13.81
N ASN A 89 1.21 -3.89 -14.62
CA ASN A 89 2.40 -3.18 -14.18
C ASN A 89 2.59 -1.94 -15.04
N ALA A 90 3.08 -0.87 -14.43
CA ALA A 90 3.51 0.33 -15.13
C ALA A 90 4.53 1.06 -14.27
N ILE A 91 5.16 2.09 -14.85
CA ILE A 91 6.18 2.83 -14.11
C ILE A 91 5.57 3.52 -12.89
N ASP A 92 4.35 4.05 -12.92
CA ASP A 92 3.81 4.81 -11.78
C ASP A 92 2.32 4.49 -11.46
N PRO A 93 1.79 4.98 -10.31
CA PRO A 93 0.42 4.74 -9.91
C PRO A 93 -0.63 5.28 -10.90
N ASP A 94 -0.37 6.42 -11.55
CA ASP A 94 -1.30 7.02 -12.49
C ASP A 94 -1.37 6.16 -13.77
N GLU A 95 -0.24 5.70 -14.29
CA GLU A 95 -0.16 4.85 -15.48
C GLU A 95 -0.79 3.47 -15.25
N VAL A 96 -0.48 2.78 -14.15
CA VAL A 96 -1.03 1.43 -13.92
C VAL A 96 -2.56 1.47 -13.81
N TRP A 97 -3.11 2.49 -13.18
CA TRP A 97 -4.56 2.68 -13.06
C TRP A 97 -5.22 3.16 -14.36
N LEU A 98 -4.47 3.85 -15.24
CA LEU A 98 -4.88 4.10 -16.61
C LEU A 98 -5.00 2.79 -17.40
N CYS A 99 -4.03 1.88 -17.30
CA CYS A 99 -4.06 0.56 -17.95
C CYS A 99 -5.23 -0.32 -17.45
N ILE A 100 -5.56 -0.26 -16.16
CA ILE A 100 -6.71 -0.97 -15.59
C ILE A 100 -8.04 -0.41 -16.13
N GLY A 101 -8.10 0.89 -16.44
CA GLY A 101 -9.27 1.52 -17.07
C GLY A 101 -10.53 1.53 -16.21
N ARG A 102 -10.40 1.44 -14.88
CA ARG A 102 -11.51 1.39 -13.90
C ARG A 102 -11.25 2.33 -12.74
N LEU A 103 -12.28 2.57 -11.92
CA LEU A 103 -12.21 3.44 -10.73
C LEU A 103 -11.75 4.87 -11.05
N SER A 104 -12.06 5.36 -12.26
CA SER A 104 -11.68 6.69 -12.75
C SER A 104 -12.20 7.86 -11.91
N ASN A 105 -13.20 7.62 -11.06
CA ASN A 105 -13.73 8.59 -10.11
C ASN A 105 -12.85 8.79 -8.86
N TYR A 106 -11.80 7.99 -8.68
CA TYR A 106 -10.81 8.11 -7.61
C TYR A 106 -9.48 8.65 -8.14
N SER A 107 -8.77 9.42 -7.31
CA SER A 107 -7.36 9.72 -7.59
C SER A 107 -6.55 8.43 -7.50
N ARG A 108 -5.64 8.21 -8.46
CA ARG A 108 -4.83 6.98 -8.50
C ARG A 108 -3.84 6.92 -7.33
N LYS A 109 -3.30 8.08 -6.93
CA LYS A 109 -2.52 8.22 -5.69
C LYS A 109 -3.36 7.95 -4.43
N LYS A 110 -4.66 8.26 -4.42
CA LYS A 110 -5.57 7.83 -3.32
C LYS A 110 -5.81 6.33 -3.32
N LEU A 111 -5.90 5.67 -4.47
CA LEU A 111 -6.05 4.21 -4.54
C LEU A 111 -4.83 3.51 -3.95
N PHE A 112 -3.63 4.03 -4.21
CA PHE A 112 -2.40 3.65 -3.52
C PHE A 112 -2.25 4.30 -2.12
N GLY A 113 -3.25 5.01 -1.61
CA GLY A 113 -3.23 5.73 -0.32
C GLY A 113 -2.03 6.65 -0.05
N LEU A 114 -1.29 7.06 -1.08
CA LEU A 114 -0.10 7.91 -0.97
C LEU A 114 -0.43 9.37 -0.63
N GLU A 115 -1.70 9.76 -0.76
CA GLU A 115 -2.20 11.07 -0.32
C GLU A 115 -2.54 11.12 1.17
N ASN A 116 -2.49 9.99 1.89
CA ASN A 116 -2.76 9.98 3.32
C ASN A 116 -1.53 10.45 4.10
N LEU A 117 -1.74 11.42 5.00
CA LEU A 117 -0.65 12.03 5.78
C LEU A 117 0.07 11.01 6.67
N TYR A 118 -0.66 10.07 7.27
CA TYR A 118 -0.05 9.02 8.09
C TYR A 118 0.80 8.08 7.24
N THR A 119 0.35 7.73 6.04
CA THR A 119 1.17 6.99 5.06
C THR A 119 2.48 7.70 4.73
N GLN A 120 2.42 9.00 4.50
CA GLN A 120 3.63 9.78 4.24
C GLN A 120 4.59 9.80 5.44
N ILE A 121 4.07 9.90 6.67
CA ILE A 121 4.88 9.82 7.90
C ILE A 121 5.55 8.44 8.00
N CYS A 122 4.80 7.35 7.78
CA CYS A 122 5.35 5.99 7.81
C CYS A 122 6.45 5.79 6.77
N ILE A 123 6.23 6.24 5.52
CA ILE A 123 7.24 6.13 4.45
C ILE A 123 8.49 6.97 4.79
N GLN A 124 8.32 8.14 5.40
CA GLN A 124 9.47 8.96 5.81
C GLN A 124 10.30 8.28 6.91
N GLN A 125 9.62 7.63 7.86
CA GLN A 125 10.25 6.87 8.96
C GLN A 125 10.83 5.53 8.52
N ALA A 126 10.36 4.95 7.42
CA ALA A 126 10.92 3.74 6.86
C ALA A 126 12.41 3.95 6.56
N GLN A 127 13.23 3.01 7.05
CA GLN A 127 14.64 2.98 6.71
C GLN A 127 14.78 2.41 5.30
N ILE A 128 15.67 2.98 4.50
CA ILE A 128 16.12 2.29 3.29
C ILE A 128 17.06 1.19 3.78
N PRO A 129 16.75 -0.10 3.58
CA PRO A 129 17.66 -1.16 3.94
C PRO A 129 18.99 -0.92 3.22
N SER A 130 20.05 -0.70 3.97
CA SER A 130 21.38 -0.47 3.44
C SER A 130 22.26 -1.62 3.92
N CYS A 131 22.57 -2.55 3.02
CA CYS A 131 23.64 -3.51 3.25
C CYS A 131 24.97 -2.76 3.11
N MET A 132 25.42 -2.11 4.19
CA MET A 132 26.84 -1.78 4.32
C MET A 132 27.51 -2.99 4.94
N VAL A 133 28.38 -3.64 4.17
CA VAL A 133 29.36 -4.56 4.74
C VAL A 133 30.25 -3.71 5.62
N SER A 134 30.32 -4.04 6.91
CA SER A 134 31.28 -3.40 7.82
C SER A 134 32.67 -3.88 7.41
N ASP A 135 33.56 -2.95 7.07
CA ASP A 135 34.98 -3.25 6.83
C ASP A 135 35.68 -3.78 8.10
#